data_AF-A0A9W3C9R0-F1
#
_entry.id   AF-A0A9W3C9R0-F1
#
_cell.length_a   1.000
_cell.length_b   1.000
_cell.length_c   1.000
_cell.angle_alpha   90.00
_cell.angle_beta   90.00
_cell.angle_gamma   90.00
#
_symmetry.space_group_name_H-M   'P 1'
#
loop_
_entity.id
_entity.type
_entity.pdbx_description
1 polymer ?
#
loop_
_entity_poly.entity_id
_entity_poly.type
_entity_poly.pdbx_seq_one_letter_code
_entity_poly.pdbx_strand_id
1 'polypeptide(L)'
;MKFAAVLLVSFVLFSLIDAHFSQEPVYCRSRQMFNGSCTDRGSSSATCFLDFLGARSASEMPKNCHCTPKPKNMRLCECQVVCTDCCN
;
A
#
# COMPACT_ATOMS: atom_id res chain seq x y z
N MET A 1 33.63 -24.25 -27.73
CA MET A 1 32.54 -25.06 -27.13
C MET A 1 32.36 -24.88 -25.60
N LYS A 2 33.32 -24.31 -24.85
CA LYS A 2 33.19 -24.11 -23.39
C LYS A 2 32.32 -22.92 -22.98
N PHE A 3 32.30 -21.85 -23.78
CA PHE A 3 31.50 -20.64 -23.52
C PHE A 3 29.98 -20.84 -23.64
N ALA A 4 29.55 -21.77 -24.50
CA ALA A 4 28.14 -22.10 -24.67
C ALA A 4 27.54 -22.72 -23.40
N ALA A 5 28.29 -23.60 -22.73
CA ALA A 5 27.86 -24.24 -21.49
C ALA A 5 27.71 -23.24 -20.33
N VAL A 6 28.63 -22.27 -20.24
CA VAL A 6 28.59 -21.22 -19.19
C VAL A 6 27.39 -20.28 -19.38
N LEU A 7 27.09 -19.91 -20.62
CA LEU A 7 25.92 -19.08 -20.91
C LEU A 7 24.61 -19.80 -20.55
N LEU A 8 24.48 -21.08 -20.91
CA LEU A 8 23.26 -21.87 -20.60
C LEU A 8 23.02 -21.99 -19.10
N VAL A 9 24.06 -22.23 -18.30
CA VAL A 9 23.95 -22.30 -16.83
C VAL A 9 23.49 -20.96 -16.25
N SER A 10 23.99 -19.85 -16.81
CA SER A 10 23.57 -18.50 -16.39
C SER A 10 22.08 -18.25 -16.66
N PHE A 11 21.59 -18.58 -17.86
CA PHE A 11 20.16 -18.42 -18.20
C PHE A 11 19.24 -19.23 -17.29
N VAL A 12 19.60 -20.48 -16.95
CA VAL A 12 18.80 -21.32 -16.05
C VAL A 12 18.72 -20.73 -14.64
N LEU A 13 19.82 -20.14 -14.13
CA LEU A 13 19.83 -19.47 -12.83
C LEU A 13 18.93 -18.23 -12.79
N PHE A 14 18.88 -17.44 -13.86
CA PHE A 14 17.99 -16.27 -13.92
C PHE A 14 16.51 -16.66 -14.01
N SER A 15 16.16 -17.69 -14.78
CA SER A 15 14.76 -18.16 -14.90
C SER A 15 14.17 -18.72 -13.60
N LEU A 16 15.00 -19.17 -12.66
CA LEU A 16 14.56 -19.67 -11.34
C LEU A 16 14.22 -18.54 -10.36
N ILE A 17 14.70 -17.32 -10.59
CA ILE A 17 14.52 -16.19 -9.67
C ILE A 17 13.12 -15.56 -9.82
N ASP A 18 12.56 -15.55 -11.04
CA ASP A 18 11.24 -14.97 -11.32
C ASP A 18 10.09 -15.74 -10.64
N ALA A 19 10.27 -17.02 -10.32
CA ALA A 19 9.21 -17.86 -9.74
C ALA A 19 8.86 -17.50 -8.28
N HIS A 20 9.70 -16.73 -7.59
CA HIS A 20 9.54 -16.44 -6.16
C HIS A 20 9.01 -15.04 -5.84
N PHE A 21 8.82 -14.15 -6.84
CA PHE A 21 8.68 -12.72 -6.57
C PHE A 21 7.52 -12.05 -7.29
N SER A 22 6.29 -12.51 -7.05
CA SER A 22 5.12 -11.63 -7.17
C SER A 22 3.88 -12.23 -6.50
N GLN A 23 3.78 -12.13 -5.17
CA GLN A 23 2.46 -12.14 -4.53
C GLN A 23 2.07 -10.68 -4.33
N GLU A 24 1.03 -10.23 -5.04
CA GLU A 24 0.45 -8.92 -4.78
C GLU A 24 -0.03 -8.86 -3.32
N PRO A 25 0.24 -7.75 -2.59
CA PRO A 25 -0.20 -7.64 -1.22
C PRO A 25 -1.72 -7.63 -1.14
N VAL A 26 -2.27 -8.33 -0.14
CA VAL A 26 -3.71 -8.31 0.15
C VAL A 26 -4.07 -6.99 0.83
N TYR A 27 -5.14 -6.35 0.34
CA TYR A 27 -5.59 -5.07 0.88
C TYR A 27 -6.85 -5.23 1.72
N CYS A 28 -6.84 -4.63 2.91
CA CYS A 28 -7.93 -4.58 3.87
C CYS A 28 -8.44 -3.14 4.03
N ARG A 29 -9.72 -2.99 4.37
CA ARG A 29 -10.30 -1.67 4.68
C ARG A 29 -9.91 -1.26 6.11
N SER A 30 -9.32 -0.08 6.24
CA SER A 30 -8.94 0.51 7.52
C SER A 30 -9.59 1.88 7.70
N ARG A 31 -9.97 2.21 8.94
CA ARG A 31 -10.66 3.45 9.31
C ARG A 31 -9.93 4.12 10.45
N GLN A 32 -9.82 5.44 10.37
CA GLN A 32 -9.27 6.26 11.44
C GLN A 32 -9.90 7.66 11.46
N MET A 33 -10.11 8.17 12.68
CA MET A 33 -10.59 9.53 12.89
C MET A 33 -9.40 10.48 12.98
N PHE A 34 -9.44 11.60 12.25
CA PHE A 34 -8.43 12.66 12.28
C PHE A 34 -9.10 14.01 12.56
N ASN A 35 -8.31 14.95 13.08
CA ASN A 35 -8.74 16.35 13.25
C ASN A 35 -8.65 17.11 11.92
N GLY A 36 -9.55 18.07 11.73
CA GLY A 36 -9.61 18.96 10.57
C GLY A 36 -10.70 18.57 9.57
N SER A 37 -10.68 19.23 8.40
CA SER A 37 -11.65 19.06 7.31
C SER A 37 -11.13 18.13 6.21
N CYS A 38 -12.01 17.64 5.35
CA CYS A 38 -11.59 16.80 4.22
C CYS A 38 -10.81 17.58 3.14
N THR A 39 -10.77 18.91 3.18
CA THR A 39 -10.16 19.72 2.12
C THR A 39 -8.89 20.44 2.57
N ASP A 40 -8.36 20.12 3.75
CA ASP A 40 -7.21 20.81 4.34
C ASP A 40 -5.93 20.68 3.51
N ARG A 41 -5.74 19.58 2.78
CA ARG A 41 -4.53 19.30 1.99
C ARG A 41 -4.83 18.97 0.53
N GLY A 42 -5.75 19.73 -0.07
CA GLY A 42 -6.16 19.55 -1.46
C GLY A 42 -7.42 18.71 -1.58
N SER A 43 -7.33 17.51 -2.15
CA SER A 43 -8.50 16.63 -2.28
C SER A 43 -8.80 15.86 -0.98
N SER A 44 -10.05 15.42 -0.85
CA SER A 44 -10.51 14.54 0.24
C SER A 44 -9.70 13.26 0.33
N SER A 45 -9.43 12.63 -0.81
CA SER A 45 -8.62 11.42 -0.88
C SER A 45 -7.15 11.67 -0.54
N ALA A 46 -6.56 12.76 -1.03
CA ALA A 46 -5.16 13.10 -0.76
C ALA A 46 -4.93 13.42 0.71
N THR A 47 -5.85 14.16 1.34
CA THR A 47 -5.77 14.49 2.77
C THR A 47 -5.70 13.23 3.63
N CYS A 48 -6.61 12.27 3.40
CA CYS A 48 -6.62 11.00 4.14
C CYS A 48 -5.43 10.10 3.82
N PHE A 49 -4.97 10.06 2.56
CA PHE A 49 -3.78 9.33 2.17
C PHE A 49 -2.55 9.81 2.96
N LEU A 50 -2.33 11.13 3.02
CA LEU A 50 -1.21 11.73 3.75
C LEU A 50 -1.31 11.49 5.27
N ASP A 51 -2.51 11.58 5.84
CA ASP A 51 -2.73 11.31 7.27
C ASP A 51 -2.41 9.85 7.62
N PHE A 52 -2.82 8.89 6.80
CA PHE A 52 -2.49 7.48 6.99
C PHE A 52 -0.98 7.22 6.90
N LEU A 53 -0.29 7.80 5.91
CA LEU A 53 1.17 7.68 5.80
C LEU A 53 1.88 8.21 7.05
N GLY A 54 1.43 9.37 7.57
CA GLY A 54 2.01 9.98 8.76
C GLY A 54 1.72 9.21 10.06
N ALA A 55 0.55 8.58 10.17
CA ALA A 55 0.12 7.90 11.39
C ALA A 55 0.53 6.42 11.46
N ARG A 56 0.69 5.73 10.32
CA ARG A 56 0.77 4.26 10.25
C ARG A 56 1.94 3.69 9.44
N SER A 57 2.84 4.54 8.93
CA SER A 57 3.96 4.18 8.04
C SER A 57 3.56 4.00 6.57
N ALA A 58 4.53 4.27 5.67
CA ALA A 58 4.41 4.05 4.24
C ALA A 58 4.33 2.55 3.86
N SER A 59 4.75 1.65 4.76
CA SER A 59 4.68 0.20 4.55
C SER A 59 3.25 -0.34 4.51
N GLU A 60 2.27 0.36 5.07
CA GLU A 60 0.85 0.00 4.94
C GLU A 60 0.29 0.28 3.54
N MET A 61 1.04 1.00 2.69
CA MET A 61 0.68 1.32 1.29
C MET A 61 -0.79 1.76 1.11
N PRO A 62 -1.26 2.81 1.83
CA PRO A 62 -2.65 3.23 1.77
C PRO A 62 -3.07 3.61 0.35
N LYS A 63 -4.25 3.18 -0.07
CA LYS A 63 -4.86 3.54 -1.38
C LYS A 63 -6.37 3.65 -1.26
N ASN A 64 -7.01 4.14 -2.33
CA ASN A 64 -8.48 4.25 -2.44
C ASN A 64 -9.12 4.92 -1.21
N CYS A 65 -8.54 6.05 -0.80
CA CYS A 65 -8.94 6.76 0.40
C CYS A 65 -10.21 7.60 0.18
N HIS A 66 -11.10 7.55 1.16
CA HIS A 66 -12.31 8.33 1.25
C HIS A 66 -12.34 9.13 2.55
N CYS A 67 -12.83 10.35 2.47
CA CYS A 67 -12.99 11.23 3.61
C CYS A 67 -14.47 11.54 3.84
N THR A 68 -14.94 11.37 5.07
CA THR A 68 -16.28 11.76 5.50
C THR A 68 -16.16 12.84 6.58
N PRO A 69 -16.64 14.08 6.35
CA PRO A 69 -16.67 15.12 7.37
C PRO A 69 -17.45 14.66 8.61
N LYS A 70 -16.98 15.04 9.80
CA LYS A 70 -17.64 14.78 11.09
C LYS A 70 -17.78 16.08 11.89
N PRO A 71 -18.73 16.14 12.84
CA PRO A 71 -18.88 17.29 13.73
C PRO A 71 -17.60 17.60 14.50
N LYS A 72 -17.51 18.84 15.03
CA LYS A 72 -16.39 19.31 15.86
C LYS A 72 -15.03 19.36 15.15
N ASN A 73 -15.04 19.73 13.87
CA ASN A 73 -13.82 19.84 13.05
C ASN A 73 -13.01 18.53 13.04
N MET A 74 -13.69 17.42 12.78
CA MET A 74 -13.10 16.09 12.65
C MET A 74 -13.47 15.49 11.30
N ARG A 75 -12.72 14.48 10.88
CA ARG A 75 -12.99 13.69 9.68
C ARG A 75 -12.74 12.21 9.92
N LEU A 76 -13.61 11.36 9.35
CA LEU A 76 -13.38 9.93 9.25
C LEU A 76 -12.68 9.66 7.92
N CYS A 77 -11.46 9.14 8.00
CA CYS A 77 -10.72 8.64 6.84
C CYS A 77 -10.86 7.13 6.76
N GLU A 78 -11.18 6.64 5.57
CA GLU A 78 -11.25 5.22 5.25
C GLU A 78 -10.36 4.95 4.05
N CYS A 79 -9.36 4.07 4.18
CA CYS A 79 -8.43 3.70 3.12
C CYS A 79 -8.34 2.17 3.02
N GLN A 80 -7.88 1.68 1.88
CA GLN A 80 -7.36 0.32 1.75
C GLN A 80 -5.88 0.31 2.12
N VAL A 81 -5.46 -0.59 2.99
CA VAL A 81 -4.07 -0.77 3.43
C VAL A 81 -3.67 -2.23 3.31
N VAL A 82 -2.37 -2.53 3.26
CA VAL A 82 -1.88 -3.91 3.33
C VAL A 82 -2.33 -4.52 4.65
N CYS A 83 -2.98 -5.69 4.60
CA CYS A 83 -3.42 -6.39 5.79
C CYS A 83 -2.19 -6.80 6.63
N THR A 84 -2.13 -6.39 7.90
CA THR A 84 -1.07 -6.82 8.83
C THR A 84 -1.32 -8.23 9.36
N ASP A 85 -2.60 -8.61 9.46
CA ASP A 85 -3.04 -9.92 9.90
C ASP A 85 -4.02 -10.46 8.85
N CYS A 86 -3.61 -11.51 8.16
CA CYS A 86 -4.43 -12.12 7.12
C CYS A 86 -5.66 -12.79 7.76
N CYS A 87 -6.84 -12.31 7.37
CA CYS A 87 -8.14 -13.00 7.43
C CYS A 87 -8.65 -13.34 8.84
N ASN A 88 -9.65 -12.59 9.31
CA ASN A 88 -10.63 -13.11 10.28
C ASN A 88 -11.60 -14.05 9.56
#